data_AF-A0AAX1U9U5-F1
#
_entry.id   AF-A0AAX1U9U5-F1
#
_cell.length_a   1.000
_cell.length_b   1.000
_cell.length_c   1.000
_cell.angle_alpha   90.00
_cell.angle_beta   90.00
_cell.angle_gamma   90.00
#
_symmetry.space_group_name_H-M   'P 1'
#
loop_
_entity.id
_entity.type
_entity.pdbx_description
1 polymer ?
#
loop_
_entity_poly.entity_id
_entity_poly.type
_entity_poly.pdbx_seq_one_letter_code
_entity_poly.pdbx_strand_id
1 'polypeptide(L)'
;MFTIYAFDEVSSTNDVLKQQYHIYQDHSVILAHKQTKGRGRFDRVWESKEDLTFSILLKKDYPNELIAPLAVVFALKQYGIQTSVKWPNDILIHGKKLCGILIESIYEGNQKVATVIGIGINLSKKDNLLTKADYVSLPKEELLQKILIQYDQLMMAKSSFLLSSISQYSYLSGRSILLDGIIWKVDGIEEHGYLRVHHQDTIRLLKSEEITLEAIYEKE
;
A
#
# COMPACT_ATOMS: atom_id res chain seq x y z
N MET A 1 0.73 8.95 17.56
CA MET A 1 0.26 10.28 17.08
C MET A 1 1.19 10.79 16.00
N PHE A 2 0.63 11.08 14.82
CA PHE A 2 1.38 11.52 13.64
C PHE A 2 1.50 13.06 13.57
N THR A 3 2.64 13.55 13.07
CA THR A 3 2.87 14.98 12.79
C THR A 3 2.84 15.21 11.29
N ILE A 4 1.93 16.07 10.80
CA ILE A 4 1.72 16.29 9.37
C ILE A 4 2.44 17.57 8.92
N TYR A 5 3.24 17.44 7.86
CA TYR A 5 3.85 18.55 7.12
C TYR A 5 3.24 18.58 5.72
N ALA A 6 2.47 19.61 5.43
CA ALA A 6 1.77 19.77 4.16
C ALA A 6 2.55 20.68 3.20
N PHE A 7 2.59 20.29 1.93
CA PHE A 7 3.27 21.01 0.85
C PHE A 7 2.34 21.13 -0.36
N ASP A 8 2.42 22.27 -1.05
CA ASP A 8 1.72 22.44 -2.32
C ASP A 8 2.29 21.51 -3.40
N GLU A 9 3.61 21.47 -3.50
CA GLU A 9 4.31 20.67 -4.51
C GLU A 9 5.63 20.11 -3.96
N VAL A 10 5.90 18.84 -4.25
CA VAL A 10 7.21 18.19 -4.04
C VAL A 10 7.56 17.30 -5.25
N SER A 11 8.80 16.82 -5.33
CA SER A 11 9.15 15.78 -6.32
C SER A 11 8.41 14.47 -6.01
N SER A 12 8.65 13.91 -4.83
CA SER A 12 7.91 12.79 -4.26
C SER A 12 7.88 12.89 -2.74
N THR A 13 6.73 12.59 -2.12
CA THR A 13 6.60 12.55 -0.66
C THR A 13 7.49 11.49 -0.02
N ASN A 14 7.73 10.37 -0.72
CA ASN A 14 8.68 9.35 -0.26
C ASN A 14 10.11 9.87 -0.28
N ASP A 15 10.50 10.60 -1.34
CA ASP A 15 11.85 11.15 -1.45
C ASP A 15 12.18 12.17 -0.38
N VAL A 16 11.23 13.06 -0.07
CA VAL A 16 11.39 14.03 1.01
C VAL A 16 11.76 13.32 2.31
N LEU A 17 10.99 12.29 2.69
CA LEU A 17 11.28 11.53 3.90
C LEU A 17 12.56 10.71 3.79
N LYS A 18 12.82 10.02 2.68
CA LYS A 18 14.02 9.19 2.51
C LYS A 18 15.31 10.01 2.59
N GLN A 19 15.34 11.18 1.95
CA GLN A 19 16.53 12.02 1.89
C GLN A 19 16.76 12.79 3.21
N GLN A 20 15.71 13.05 3.98
CA GLN A 20 15.74 13.91 5.15
C GLN A 20 15.29 13.21 6.44
N TYR A 21 15.33 11.87 6.49
CA TYR A 21 14.79 11.09 7.61
C TYR A 21 15.43 11.40 8.97
N HIS A 22 16.66 11.91 9.00
CA HIS A 22 17.33 12.38 10.21
C HIS A 22 16.71 13.66 10.79
N ILE A 23 16.17 14.53 9.92
CA ILE A 23 15.57 15.81 10.29
C ILE A 23 14.17 15.59 10.87
N TYR A 24 13.41 14.67 10.26
CA TYR A 24 12.06 14.36 10.67
C TYR A 24 12.02 13.40 11.88
N GLN A 25 11.05 13.60 12.76
CA GLN A 25 10.81 12.71 13.89
C GLN A 25 10.12 11.42 13.43
N ASP A 26 10.19 10.38 14.26
CA ASP A 26 9.35 9.18 14.07
C ASP A 26 7.86 9.59 13.99
N HIS A 27 7.07 8.89 13.18
CA HIS A 27 5.66 9.23 12.88
C HIS A 27 5.46 10.58 12.17
N SER A 28 6.46 11.11 11.47
CA SER A 28 6.27 12.27 10.57
C SER A 28 5.54 11.87 9.29
N VAL A 29 4.66 12.73 8.81
CA VAL A 29 3.88 12.55 7.58
C VAL A 29 4.15 13.71 6.65
N ILE A 30 4.55 13.42 5.41
CA ILE A 30 4.60 14.42 4.33
C ILE A 30 3.32 14.27 3.51
N LEU A 31 2.50 15.31 3.47
CA LEU A 31 1.35 15.44 2.58
C LEU A 31 1.72 16.37 1.44
N ALA A 32 1.43 16.00 0.19
CA ALA A 32 1.63 16.89 -0.95
C ALA A 32 0.37 16.98 -1.82
N HIS A 33 -0.02 18.20 -2.19
CA HIS A 33 -1.11 18.42 -3.14
C HIS A 33 -0.74 17.98 -4.56
N LYS A 34 0.54 18.10 -4.93
CA LYS A 34 1.10 17.65 -6.22
C LYS A 34 2.48 17.01 -6.06
N GLN A 35 2.71 15.92 -6.80
CA GLN A 35 4.03 15.30 -6.97
C GLN A 35 4.49 15.44 -8.42
N THR A 36 5.66 16.03 -8.67
CA THR A 36 6.20 16.19 -10.03
C THR A 36 6.94 14.94 -10.54
N LYS A 37 7.35 14.06 -9.62
CA LYS A 37 8.06 12.79 -9.89
C LYS A 37 7.52 11.67 -8.98
N GLY A 38 6.20 11.58 -8.86
CA GLY A 38 5.54 10.55 -8.07
C GLY A 38 5.96 9.13 -8.51
N ARG A 39 6.20 8.24 -7.55
CA ARG A 39 6.73 6.89 -7.80
C ARG A 39 5.79 5.80 -7.35
N GLY A 40 5.85 4.69 -8.07
CA GLY A 40 5.42 3.36 -7.67
C GLY A 40 6.58 2.37 -7.72
N ARG A 41 6.27 1.08 -7.61
CA ARG A 41 7.26 0.00 -7.70
C ARG A 41 7.81 -0.14 -9.12
N PHE A 42 9.05 -0.61 -9.25
CA PHE A 42 9.73 -0.89 -10.52
C PHE A 42 9.67 0.29 -11.50
N ASP A 43 10.04 1.48 -11.03
CA ASP A 43 10.10 2.74 -11.79
C ASP A 43 8.77 3.18 -12.43
N ARG A 44 7.64 2.57 -12.04
CA ARG A 44 6.32 3.04 -12.47
C ARG A 44 6.09 4.43 -11.90
N VAL A 45 5.52 5.32 -12.71
CA VAL A 45 5.19 6.68 -12.31
C VAL A 45 3.82 6.69 -11.63
N TRP A 46 3.71 7.40 -10.51
CA TRP A 46 2.42 7.78 -9.94
C TRP A 46 2.03 9.18 -10.41
N GLU A 47 0.97 9.27 -11.21
CA GLU A 47 0.44 10.53 -11.72
C GLU A 47 -0.51 11.17 -10.69
N SER A 48 0.00 12.09 -9.89
CA SER A 48 -0.82 12.87 -8.96
C SER A 48 -1.66 13.93 -9.71
N LYS A 49 -2.96 13.69 -9.82
CA LYS A 49 -3.94 14.65 -10.36
C LYS A 49 -5.13 14.73 -9.41
N GLU A 50 -5.10 15.70 -8.50
CA GLU A 50 -6.07 15.84 -7.40
C GLU A 50 -6.19 14.62 -6.49
N ASP A 51 -5.18 13.75 -6.47
CA ASP A 51 -5.12 12.58 -5.59
C ASP A 51 -4.83 12.98 -4.13
N LEU A 52 -5.08 12.06 -3.21
CA LEU A 52 -4.46 12.10 -1.89
C LEU A 52 -3.12 11.37 -1.98
N THR A 53 -2.01 12.11 -1.88
CA THR A 53 -0.66 11.54 -1.86
C THR A 53 0.09 11.99 -0.62
N PHE A 54 0.52 11.03 0.18
CA PHE A 54 1.29 11.28 1.39
C PHE A 54 2.26 10.14 1.68
N SER A 55 3.21 10.40 2.56
CA SER A 55 4.16 9.38 3.03
C SER A 55 4.34 9.45 4.54
N ILE A 56 4.50 8.30 5.19
CA ILE A 56 4.72 8.15 6.62
C ILE A 56 6.18 7.71 6.86
N LEU A 57 6.86 8.34 7.81
CA LEU A 57 8.17 7.90 8.32
C LEU A 57 7.99 7.12 9.62
N LEU A 58 8.51 5.89 9.65
CA LEU A 58 8.59 5.07 10.85
C LEU A 58 10.04 4.64 11.11
N LYS A 59 10.58 4.97 12.27
CA LYS A 59 11.95 4.61 12.71
C LYS A 59 12.00 3.30 13.48
N LYS A 60 10.84 2.68 13.73
CA LYS A 60 10.69 1.33 14.29
C LYS A 60 10.16 0.38 13.23
N ASP A 61 10.42 -0.89 13.43
CA ASP A 61 9.93 -1.94 12.54
C ASP A 61 8.50 -2.35 12.92
N TYR A 62 7.65 -2.41 11.91
CA TYR A 62 6.24 -2.78 11.99
C TYR A 62 5.90 -3.61 10.74
N PRO A 63 4.88 -4.48 10.78
CA PRO A 63 4.40 -5.23 9.61
C PRO A 63 3.61 -4.31 8.67
N ASN A 64 4.30 -3.33 8.08
CA ASN A 64 3.70 -2.25 7.30
C ASN A 64 3.02 -2.76 6.02
N GLU A 65 3.47 -3.89 5.49
CA GLU A 65 2.87 -4.62 4.37
C GLU A 65 1.44 -5.10 4.68
N LEU A 66 1.12 -5.29 5.97
CA LEU A 66 -0.23 -5.62 6.44
C LEU A 66 -0.97 -4.35 6.89
N ILE A 67 -0.31 -3.49 7.66
CA ILE A 67 -0.93 -2.33 8.30
C ILE A 67 -1.37 -1.29 7.27
N ALA A 68 -0.50 -0.92 6.33
CA ALA A 68 -0.79 0.15 5.37
C ALA A 68 -2.03 -0.13 4.50
N PRO A 69 -2.17 -1.32 3.87
CA PRO A 69 -3.39 -1.61 3.11
C PRO A 69 -4.63 -1.70 4.00
N LEU A 70 -4.53 -2.30 5.20
CA LEU A 70 -5.66 -2.39 6.12
C LEU A 70 -6.11 -1.01 6.62
N ALA A 71 -5.19 -0.09 6.90
CA ALA A 71 -5.50 1.26 7.34
C ALA A 71 -6.36 2.00 6.30
N VAL A 72 -6.02 1.87 5.02
CA VAL A 72 -6.80 2.48 3.94
C VAL A 72 -8.15 1.77 3.74
N VAL A 73 -8.17 0.43 3.74
CA VAL A 73 -9.42 -0.34 3.63
C VAL A 73 -10.39 0.02 4.75
N PHE A 74 -9.90 0.09 6.00
CA PHE A 74 -10.75 0.40 7.15
C PHE A 74 -11.22 1.85 7.14
N ALA A 75 -10.39 2.80 6.70
CA ALA A 75 -10.81 4.19 6.53
C ALA A 75 -11.89 4.34 5.46
N LEU A 76 -11.74 3.69 4.30
CA LEU A 76 -12.74 3.70 3.22
C LEU A 76 -14.05 3.01 3.63
N LYS A 77 -13.97 1.95 4.42
CA LYS A 77 -15.14 1.24 4.96
C LYS A 77 -16.02 2.14 5.83
N GLN A 78 -15.46 3.15 6.51
CA GLN A 78 -16.25 4.12 7.28
C GLN A 78 -17.15 5.00 6.39
N TYR A 79 -16.82 5.12 5.10
CA TYR A 79 -17.66 5.78 4.10
C TYR A 79 -18.60 4.80 3.38
N GLY A 80 -18.68 3.54 3.81
CA GLY A 80 -19.46 2.49 3.16
C GLY A 80 -18.82 1.94 1.88
N ILE A 81 -17.58 2.34 1.55
CA ILE A 81 -16.90 1.94 0.32
C ILE A 81 -16.21 0.59 0.53
N GLN A 82 -16.61 -0.42 -0.24
CA GLN A 82 -16.04 -1.75 -0.20
C GLN A 82 -14.83 -1.84 -1.13
N THR A 83 -13.70 -2.26 -0.58
CA THR A 83 -12.44 -2.42 -1.31
C THR A 83 -11.76 -3.74 -0.97
N SER A 84 -10.86 -4.18 -1.83
CA SER A 84 -10.04 -5.38 -1.62
C SER A 84 -8.56 -5.06 -1.76
N VAL A 85 -7.71 -5.79 -1.06
CA VAL A 85 -6.25 -5.68 -1.14
C VAL A 85 -5.77 -6.65 -2.21
N LYS A 86 -5.25 -6.11 -3.32
CA LYS A 86 -4.49 -6.89 -4.28
C LYS A 86 -3.03 -6.87 -3.87
N TRP A 87 -2.59 -7.99 -3.32
CA TRP A 87 -1.18 -8.22 -3.05
C TRP A 87 -0.34 -7.95 -4.32
N PRO A 88 0.83 -7.28 -4.21
CA PRO A 88 1.48 -6.93 -2.95
C PRO A 88 1.12 -5.56 -2.38
N ASN A 89 0.52 -4.65 -3.14
CA ASN A 89 0.55 -3.24 -2.75
C ASN A 89 -0.53 -2.35 -3.37
N ASP A 90 -1.58 -2.93 -3.96
CA ASP A 90 -2.68 -2.19 -4.56
C ASP A 90 -3.97 -2.42 -3.76
N ILE A 91 -4.79 -1.38 -3.64
CA ILE A 91 -6.18 -1.54 -3.18
C ILE A 91 -7.08 -1.34 -4.39
N LEU A 92 -8.03 -2.26 -4.54
CA LEU A 92 -8.98 -2.26 -5.64
C LEU A 92 -10.38 -1.89 -5.17
N ILE A 93 -11.06 -1.12 -6.01
CA ILE A 93 -12.52 -0.92 -5.98
C ILE A 93 -13.07 -1.43 -7.31
N HIS A 94 -14.13 -2.25 -7.27
CA HIS A 94 -14.70 -2.90 -8.46
C HIS A 94 -13.66 -3.64 -9.34
N GLY A 95 -12.63 -4.23 -8.73
CA GLY A 95 -11.54 -4.93 -9.44
C GLY A 95 -10.53 -4.01 -10.15
N LYS A 96 -10.68 -2.68 -10.05
CA LYS A 96 -9.78 -1.67 -10.59
C LYS A 96 -8.99 -0.99 -9.49
N LYS A 97 -7.76 -0.58 -9.80
CA LYS A 97 -6.85 0.06 -8.84
C LYS A 97 -7.39 1.41 -8.36
N LEU A 98 -7.55 1.55 -7.06
CA LEU A 98 -7.93 2.79 -6.38
C LEU A 98 -6.73 3.44 -5.68
N CYS A 99 -5.92 2.63 -5.00
CA CYS A 99 -4.77 3.08 -4.22
C CYS A 99 -3.54 2.25 -4.56
N GLY A 100 -2.38 2.89 -4.56
CA GLY A 100 -1.07 2.26 -4.58
C GLY A 100 -0.29 2.58 -3.31
N ILE A 101 0.38 1.56 -2.78
CA ILE A 101 1.24 1.67 -1.60
C ILE A 101 2.68 1.38 -2.01
N LEU A 102 3.62 2.18 -1.54
CA LEU A 102 5.05 2.04 -1.81
C LEU A 102 5.81 2.08 -0.47
N ILE A 103 6.30 0.94 -0.04
CA ILE A 103 7.11 0.80 1.18
C ILE A 103 8.58 0.76 0.76
N GLU A 104 9.39 1.64 1.34
CA GLU A 104 10.83 1.72 1.08
C GLU A 104 11.58 1.76 2.42
N SER A 105 12.50 0.83 2.62
CA SER A 105 13.37 0.81 3.80
C SER A 105 14.58 1.74 3.61
N ILE A 106 15.06 2.34 4.70
CA ILE A 106 16.30 3.11 4.78
C ILE A 106 17.31 2.30 5.59
N TYR A 107 18.53 2.18 5.06
CA TYR A 107 19.62 1.44 5.68
C TYR A 107 20.82 2.34 5.93
N GLU A 108 21.46 2.17 7.09
CA GLU A 108 22.80 2.64 7.37
C GLU A 108 23.72 1.42 7.52
N GLY A 109 24.60 1.22 6.54
CA GLY A 109 25.31 -0.05 6.40
C GLY A 109 24.31 -1.22 6.25
N ASN A 110 24.39 -2.19 7.15
CA ASN A 110 23.50 -3.36 7.15
C ASN A 110 22.29 -3.22 8.08
N GLN A 111 22.15 -2.11 8.80
CA GLN A 111 21.07 -1.89 9.74
C GLN A 111 19.94 -1.10 9.09
N LYS A 112 18.71 -1.63 9.16
CA LYS A 112 17.51 -0.87 8.83
C LYS A 112 17.26 0.18 9.91
N VAL A 113 17.25 1.45 9.53
CA VAL A 113 17.10 2.59 10.46
C VAL A 113 15.72 3.25 10.39
N ALA A 114 15.02 3.09 9.27
CA ALA A 114 13.66 3.59 9.09
C ALA A 114 12.94 2.90 7.92
N THR A 115 11.64 3.11 7.86
CA THR A 115 10.76 2.75 6.74
C THR A 115 9.97 3.98 6.32
N VAL A 116 9.86 4.20 5.02
CA VAL A 116 8.99 5.23 4.43
C VAL A 116 7.86 4.54 3.69
N ILE A 117 6.62 4.88 4.05
CA ILE A 117 5.40 4.28 3.49
C ILE A 117 4.66 5.35 2.71
N GLY A 118 4.73 5.30 1.39
CA GLY A 118 3.98 6.15 0.47
C GLY A 118 2.62 5.58 0.16
N ILE A 119 1.59 6.41 0.24
CA ILE A 119 0.20 6.04 -0.06
C ILE A 119 -0.35 7.08 -1.04
N GLY A 120 -0.77 6.59 -2.21
CA GLY A 120 -1.44 7.39 -3.23
C GLY A 120 -2.85 6.84 -3.49
N ILE A 121 -3.87 7.68 -3.37
CA ILE A 121 -5.29 7.33 -3.56
C ILE A 121 -5.90 8.21 -4.65
N ASN A 122 -6.49 7.58 -5.67
CA ASN A 122 -7.21 8.28 -6.72
C ASN A 122 -8.51 8.88 -6.16
N LEU A 123 -8.60 10.21 -6.14
CA LEU A 123 -9.80 10.92 -5.68
C LEU A 123 -10.60 11.61 -6.79
N SER A 124 -10.03 11.66 -7.99
CA SER A 124 -10.66 12.23 -9.16
C SER A 124 -10.58 11.27 -10.35
N LYS A 125 -11.46 11.48 -11.31
CA LYS A 125 -11.45 10.72 -12.56
C LYS A 125 -10.17 11.00 -13.33
N LYS A 126 -9.47 9.95 -13.76
CA LYS A 126 -8.37 10.08 -14.72
C LYS A 126 -8.95 10.17 -16.13
N ASP A 127 -8.43 11.06 -16.97
CA ASP A 127 -8.95 11.32 -18.32
C ASP A 127 -8.70 10.18 -19.33
N ASN A 128 -8.04 9.10 -18.91
CA ASN A 128 -7.65 8.02 -19.80
C ASN A 128 -8.73 6.93 -19.85
N LEU A 129 -9.35 6.74 -21.03
CA LEU A 129 -10.49 5.84 -21.26
C LEU A 129 -10.16 4.33 -21.15
N LEU A 130 -8.90 3.97 -20.92
CA LEU A 130 -8.39 2.59 -20.85
C LEU A 130 -8.16 2.08 -19.42
N THR A 131 -8.61 2.80 -18.38
CA THR A 131 -8.06 2.61 -17.04
C THR A 131 -8.48 1.30 -16.36
N LYS A 132 -7.46 0.50 -16.03
CA LYS A 132 -7.44 -0.48 -14.93
C LYS A 132 -7.52 0.19 -13.54
N ALA A 133 -7.88 1.47 -13.47
CA ALA A 133 -7.91 2.30 -12.29
C ALA A 133 -9.27 2.99 -12.16
N ASP A 134 -9.70 3.19 -10.92
CA ASP A 134 -10.97 3.80 -10.51
C ASP A 134 -10.70 4.79 -9.37
N TYR A 135 -11.71 5.58 -8.97
CA TYR A 135 -11.56 6.69 -8.03
C TYR A 135 -12.74 6.80 -7.06
N VAL A 136 -12.54 7.54 -5.96
CA VAL A 136 -13.61 7.89 -5.02
C VAL A 136 -13.60 9.38 -4.73
N SER A 137 -14.74 10.06 -4.76
CA SER A 137 -14.82 11.48 -4.46
C SER A 137 -15.00 11.69 -2.94
N LEU A 138 -13.91 11.93 -2.22
CA LEU A 138 -13.90 12.16 -0.77
C LEU A 138 -13.04 13.38 -0.39
N PRO A 139 -13.32 14.05 0.75
CA PRO A 139 -12.45 15.12 1.26
C PRO A 139 -11.06 14.58 1.62
N LYS A 140 -10.00 15.22 1.10
CA LYS A 140 -8.61 14.76 1.25
C LYS A 140 -8.17 14.70 2.70
N GLU A 141 -8.38 15.79 3.43
CA GLU A 141 -7.91 15.95 4.80
C GLU A 141 -8.63 14.98 5.73
N GLU A 142 -9.94 14.80 5.57
CA GLU A 142 -10.72 13.87 6.37
C GLU A 142 -10.32 12.42 6.09
N LEU A 143 -10.12 12.05 4.81
CA LEU A 143 -9.65 10.72 4.46
C LEU A 143 -8.25 10.45 5.02
N LEU A 144 -7.31 11.41 4.90
CA LEU A 144 -5.98 11.29 5.50
C LEU A 144 -6.06 11.05 7.01
N GLN A 145 -6.83 11.87 7.73
CA GLN A 145 -6.99 11.73 9.18
C GLN A 145 -7.54 10.35 9.56
N LYS A 146 -8.57 9.87 8.86
CA LYS A 146 -9.13 8.52 9.10
C LYS A 146 -8.10 7.43 8.85
N ILE A 147 -7.31 7.54 7.78
CA ILE A 147 -6.24 6.57 7.49
C ILE A 147 -5.20 6.57 8.60
N LEU A 148 -4.72 7.75 9.03
CA LEU A 148 -3.71 7.85 10.09
C LEU A 148 -4.23 7.32 11.44
N ILE A 149 -5.51 7.55 11.76
CA ILE A 149 -6.15 6.96 12.95
C ILE A 149 -6.18 5.43 12.86
N GLN A 150 -6.58 4.86 11.71
CA GLN A 150 -6.58 3.41 11.53
C GLN A 150 -5.15 2.84 11.59
N TYR A 151 -4.17 3.55 11.02
CA TYR A 151 -2.77 3.14 11.05
C TYR A 151 -2.24 3.08 12.49
N ASP A 152 -2.49 4.11 13.31
CA ASP A 152 -2.10 4.17 14.72
C ASP A 152 -2.70 3.00 15.52
N GLN A 153 -3.99 2.70 15.32
CA GLN A 153 -4.67 1.56 15.94
C GLN A 153 -4.07 0.22 15.52
N LEU A 154 -3.77 0.05 14.22
CA LEU A 154 -3.24 -1.20 13.66
C LEU A 154 -1.79 -1.46 14.06
N MET A 155 -0.98 -0.43 14.30
CA MET A 155 0.37 -0.59 14.87
C MET A 155 0.35 -1.21 16.27
N MET A 156 -0.76 -1.07 17.01
CA MET A 156 -0.95 -1.66 18.34
C MET A 156 -1.70 -3.00 18.30
N ALA A 157 -2.15 -3.44 17.12
CA ALA A 157 -2.93 -4.65 16.97
C ALA A 157 -2.07 -5.92 17.05
N LYS A 158 -2.68 -7.02 17.50
CA LYS A 158 -2.02 -8.33 17.49
C LYS A 158 -1.82 -8.83 16.06
N SER A 159 -0.71 -9.52 15.80
CA SER A 159 -0.42 -10.11 14.48
C SER A 159 -1.56 -11.00 13.97
N SER A 160 -2.21 -11.78 14.84
CA SER A 160 -3.35 -12.62 14.46
C SER A 160 -4.54 -11.83 13.92
N PHE A 161 -4.78 -10.62 14.44
CA PHE A 161 -5.82 -9.73 13.93
C PHE A 161 -5.44 -9.14 12.57
N LEU A 162 -4.18 -8.76 12.40
CA LEU A 162 -3.68 -8.25 11.10
C LEU A 162 -3.78 -9.34 10.01
N LEU A 163 -3.39 -10.57 10.33
CA LEU A 163 -3.42 -11.71 9.41
C LEU A 163 -4.85 -12.13 9.05
N SER A 164 -5.75 -12.19 10.03
CA SER A 164 -7.17 -12.50 9.74
C SER A 164 -7.81 -11.40 8.91
N SER A 165 -7.52 -10.14 9.22
CA SER A 165 -8.04 -8.99 8.48
C SER A 165 -7.50 -8.96 7.05
N ILE A 166 -6.19 -9.08 6.83
CA ILE A 166 -5.64 -9.03 5.47
C ILE A 166 -6.17 -10.18 4.61
N SER A 167 -6.35 -11.37 5.21
CA SER A 167 -6.94 -12.53 4.53
C SER A 167 -8.39 -12.26 4.13
N GLN A 168 -9.19 -11.67 5.03
CA GLN A 168 -10.58 -11.29 4.76
C GLN A 168 -10.72 -10.33 3.58
N TYR A 169 -9.81 -9.35 3.44
CA TYR A 169 -9.86 -8.36 2.36
C TYR A 169 -9.00 -8.73 1.15
N SER A 170 -8.35 -9.89 1.13
CA SER A 170 -7.45 -10.29 0.05
C SER A 170 -8.22 -10.53 -1.25
N TYR A 171 -7.89 -9.75 -2.28
CA TYR A 171 -8.40 -9.96 -3.64
C TYR A 171 -7.91 -11.28 -4.23
N LEU A 172 -6.78 -11.82 -3.77
CA LEU A 172 -6.25 -13.08 -4.30
C LEU A 172 -6.82 -14.32 -3.60
N SER A 173 -7.66 -14.15 -2.59
CA SER A 173 -8.25 -15.27 -1.84
C SER A 173 -9.00 -16.21 -2.78
N GLY A 174 -8.61 -17.50 -2.76
CA GLY A 174 -9.20 -18.55 -3.59
C GLY A 174 -8.89 -18.46 -5.08
N ARG A 175 -7.92 -17.63 -5.49
CA ARG A 175 -7.50 -17.45 -6.89
C ARG A 175 -6.15 -18.11 -7.16
N SER A 176 -5.82 -18.18 -8.45
CA SER A 176 -4.48 -18.59 -8.89
C SER A 176 -3.77 -17.42 -9.57
N ILE A 177 -2.43 -17.41 -9.49
CA ILE A 177 -1.57 -16.41 -10.12
C ILE A 177 -0.63 -17.09 -11.12
N LEU A 178 -0.29 -16.39 -12.21
CA LEU A 178 0.82 -16.76 -13.08
C LEU A 178 2.11 -16.10 -12.58
N LEU A 179 3.13 -16.91 -12.34
CA LEU A 179 4.46 -16.46 -11.99
C LEU A 179 5.50 -17.42 -12.56
N ASP A 180 6.46 -16.89 -13.31
CA ASP A 180 7.54 -17.66 -13.96
C ASP A 180 6.98 -18.74 -14.90
N GLY A 181 5.85 -18.48 -15.56
CA GLY A 181 5.17 -19.44 -16.42
C GLY A 181 4.43 -20.58 -15.69
N ILE A 182 4.39 -20.55 -14.35
CA ILE A 182 3.71 -21.56 -13.52
C ILE A 182 2.45 -20.95 -12.89
N ILE A 183 1.36 -21.71 -12.89
CA ILE A 183 0.11 -21.33 -12.21
C ILE A 183 0.19 -21.78 -10.74
N TRP A 184 0.21 -20.83 -9.83
CA TRP A 184 0.24 -21.06 -8.39
C TRP A 184 -1.11 -20.78 -7.76
N LYS A 185 -1.59 -21.69 -6.91
CA LYS A 185 -2.78 -21.44 -6.08
C LYS A 185 -2.38 -20.59 -4.88
N VAL A 186 -3.18 -19.57 -4.57
CA VAL A 186 -2.92 -18.68 -3.44
C VAL A 186 -3.53 -19.26 -2.16
N ASP A 187 -2.68 -19.51 -1.16
CA ASP A 187 -3.10 -19.97 0.17
C ASP A 187 -3.51 -18.81 1.06
N GLY A 188 -2.83 -17.66 0.90
CA GLY A 188 -3.08 -16.48 1.71
C GLY A 188 -1.83 -15.63 1.91
N ILE A 189 -1.94 -14.67 2.82
CA ILE A 189 -0.84 -13.79 3.22
C ILE A 189 -0.44 -14.18 4.64
N GLU A 190 0.86 -14.43 4.85
CA GLU A 190 1.43 -14.79 6.14
C GLU A 190 2.13 -13.58 6.80
N GLU A 191 2.85 -13.81 7.90
CA GLU A 191 3.61 -12.77 8.60
C GLU A 191 4.56 -12.03 7.67
N HIS A 192 4.89 -10.78 8.00
CA HIS A 192 5.72 -9.90 7.16
C HIS A 192 5.16 -9.67 5.74
N GLY A 193 3.90 -10.03 5.48
CA GLY A 193 3.23 -9.77 4.20
C GLY A 193 3.63 -10.73 3.07
N TYR A 194 4.28 -11.86 3.37
CA TYR A 194 4.60 -12.87 2.35
C TYR A 194 3.31 -13.46 1.77
N LEU A 195 3.22 -13.55 0.44
CA LEU A 195 2.14 -14.29 -0.21
C LEU A 195 2.55 -15.76 -0.25
N ARG A 196 1.81 -16.61 0.44
CA ARG A 196 1.99 -18.04 0.38
C ARG A 196 1.22 -18.59 -0.80
N VAL A 197 1.93 -19.36 -1.63
CA VAL A 197 1.35 -20.01 -2.80
C VAL A 197 1.84 -21.45 -2.91
N HIS A 198 1.04 -22.32 -3.53
CA HIS A 198 1.42 -23.70 -3.79
C HIS A 198 1.16 -24.13 -5.25
N HIS A 199 1.98 -25.06 -5.72
CA HIS A 199 1.80 -25.77 -6.97
C HIS A 199 2.24 -27.22 -6.75
N GLN A 200 1.29 -28.16 -6.87
CA GLN A 200 1.48 -29.56 -6.48
C GLN A 200 1.97 -29.64 -5.02
N ASP A 201 3.07 -30.34 -4.75
CA ASP A 201 3.67 -30.48 -3.41
C ASP A 201 4.65 -29.35 -3.05
N THR A 202 4.82 -28.36 -3.94
CA THR A 202 5.76 -27.25 -3.73
C THR A 202 5.04 -26.03 -3.17
N ILE A 203 5.59 -25.46 -2.10
CA ILE A 203 5.15 -24.20 -1.50
C ILE A 203 6.22 -23.12 -1.75
N ARG A 204 5.79 -21.91 -2.07
CA ARG A 204 6.64 -20.71 -2.12
C ARG A 204 6.06 -19.60 -1.25
N LEU A 205 6.95 -18.84 -0.62
CA LEU A 205 6.66 -17.58 0.04
C LEU A 205 7.20 -16.46 -0.83
N LEU A 206 6.30 -15.65 -1.38
CA LEU A 206 6.64 -14.59 -2.31
C LEU A 206 6.78 -13.27 -1.55
N LYS A 207 7.89 -12.57 -1.75
CA LYS A 207 8.15 -11.26 -1.13
C LYS A 207 7.65 -10.13 -2.02
N SER A 208 7.05 -9.13 -1.39
CA SER A 208 6.47 -7.97 -2.07
C SER A 208 7.50 -7.09 -2.78
N GLU A 209 8.79 -7.16 -2.47
CA GLU A 209 9.82 -6.32 -3.09
C GLU A 209 10.28 -6.87 -4.45
N GLU A 210 10.22 -8.19 -4.63
CA GLU A 210 10.93 -8.90 -5.71
C GLU A 210 10.05 -9.22 -6.91
N ILE A 211 8.71 -9.17 -6.76
CA ILE A 211 7.79 -9.77 -7.73
C ILE A 211 6.73 -8.79 -8.24
N THR A 212 6.43 -8.90 -9.53
CA THR A 212 5.18 -8.43 -10.15
C THR A 212 4.40 -9.63 -10.65
N LEU A 213 3.11 -9.71 -10.34
CA LEU A 213 2.23 -10.77 -10.87
C LEU A 213 1.99 -10.58 -12.37
N GLU A 214 2.18 -11.64 -13.16
CA GLU A 214 1.97 -11.61 -14.61
C GLU A 214 0.47 -11.62 -14.96
N ALA A 215 -0.27 -12.55 -14.35
CA ALA A 215 -1.71 -12.70 -14.52
C ALA A 215 -2.38 -13.22 -13.24
N ILE A 216 -3.68 -12.97 -13.12
CA ILE A 216 -4.54 -13.51 -12.07
C ILE A 216 -5.67 -14.26 -12.77
N TYR A 217 -5.95 -15.47 -12.33
CA TYR A 217 -7.04 -16.29 -12.83
C TYR A 217 -8.19 -16.28 -11.82
N GLU A 218 -9.41 -16.06 -12.31
CA GLU A 218 -10.61 -16.17 -11.51
C GLU A 218 -10.92 -17.63 -11.19
N LYS A 219 -11.71 -17.83 -10.12
CA LYS A 219 -12.28 -19.13 -9.82
C LYS A 219 -13.33 -19.43 -10.89
N GLU A 220 -13.25 -20.59 -11.53
CA GLU A 220 -14.40 -21.16 -12.24
C GLU A 220 -15.60 -21.33 -11.28
#